data_AF-A0A7J3T8U6-F1
#
_entry.id   AF-A0A7J3T8U6-F1
#
_cell.length_a   1.000
_cell.length_b   1.000
_cell.length_c   1.000
_cell.angle_alpha   90.00
_cell.angle_beta   90.00
_cell.angle_gamma   90.00
#
_symmetry.space_group_name_H-M   'P 1'
#
loop_
_entity.id
_entity.type
_entity.pdbx_description
1 polymer ?
#
loop_
_entity_poly.entity_id
_entity_poly.type
_entity_poly.pdbx_seq_one_letter_code
_entity_poly.pdbx_strand_id
1 'polypeptide(L)' 'MSKHKIAMRIYRIRGEVMVAACDRELLGEKFEEGEFHIEVKKDFYYESYVSDKTFLNSMKIAT' A
#
# COMPACT_ATOMS: atom_id res chain seq x y z
N MET A 1 -15.92 6.68 12.56
CA MET A 1 -14.68 5.92 12.27
C MET A 1 -14.60 5.68 10.77
N SER A 2 -13.43 5.85 10.13
CA SER A 2 -13.32 5.76 8.67
C SER A 2 -13.47 4.32 8.19
N LYS A 3 -14.29 4.12 7.16
CA LYS A 3 -14.70 2.81 6.63
C LYS A 3 -13.57 2.07 5.87
N HIS A 4 -12.45 2.73 5.61
CA HIS A 4 -11.34 2.21 4.81
C HIS A 4 -10.01 2.38 5.56
N LYS A 5 -9.38 1.24 5.84
CA LYS A 5 -8.14 1.13 6.61
C LYS A 5 -6.90 0.87 5.76
N ILE A 6 -7.06 0.56 4.48
CA ILE A 6 -5.93 0.14 3.61
C ILE A 6 -5.67 1.25 2.60
N ALA A 7 -4.47 1.81 2.60
CA ALA A 7 -3.93 2.60 1.50
C ALA A 7 -3.40 1.63 0.44
N MET A 8 -3.71 1.88 -0.83
CA MET A 8 -3.28 1.00 -1.92
C MET A 8 -2.94 1.78 -3.18
N ARG A 9 -1.97 1.28 -3.93
CA ARG A 9 -1.61 1.69 -5.29
C ARG A 9 -1.30 0.47 -6.16
N ILE A 10 -1.74 0.48 -7.41
CA ILE A 10 -1.43 -0.59 -8.38
C ILE A 10 -0.45 -0.06 -9.41
N TYR A 11 0.67 -0.76 -9.57
CA TYR A 11 1.65 -0.51 -10.61
C TYR A 11 1.50 -1.52 -11.72
N ARG A 12 1.64 -1.05 -12.96
CA ARG A 12 1.75 -1.89 -14.15
C ARG A 12 3.06 -1.56 -14.84
N ILE A 13 4.05 -2.45 -14.72
CA ILE A 13 5.43 -2.19 -15.14
C ILE A 13 5.90 -3.38 -15.97
N ARG A 14 6.25 -3.14 -17.25
CA ARG A 14 6.82 -4.17 -18.15
C ARG A 14 6.00 -5.48 -18.24
N GLY A 15 4.67 -5.37 -18.17
CA GLY A 15 3.76 -6.52 -18.20
C GLY A 15 3.44 -7.10 -16.82
N GLU A 16 4.17 -6.71 -15.78
CA GLU A 16 3.93 -7.15 -14.40
C GLU A 16 2.95 -6.22 -13.68
N VAL A 17 2.22 -6.80 -12.72
CA VAL A 17 1.31 -6.06 -11.83
C VAL A 17 1.82 -6.14 -10.40
N MET A 18 2.10 -5.00 -9.78
CA MET A 18 2.46 -4.92 -8.36
C MET A 18 1.39 -4.16 -7.58
N VAL A 19 0.89 -4.77 -6.52
CA VAL A 19 -0.04 -4.14 -5.57
C VAL A 19 0.78 -3.70 -4.36
N ALA A 20 0.96 -2.39 -4.20
CA ALA A 20 1.51 -1.80 -2.98
C ALA A 20 0.34 -1.48 -2.03
N ALA A 21 0.41 -1.91 -0.78
CA ALA A 21 -0.60 -1.60 0.23
C ALA A 21 0.02 -1.47 1.63
N CYS A 22 -0.59 -0.63 2.45
CA CYS A 22 -0.26 -0.50 3.88
C CYS A 22 -1.50 -0.08 4.68
N ASP A 23 -1.44 -0.23 6.01
CA ASP A 23 -2.43 0.36 6.89
C ASP A 23 -2.39 1.88 6.78
N ARG A 24 -3.56 2.50 6.77
CA ARG A 24 -3.75 3.94 6.57
C ARG A 24 -2.98 4.76 7.60
N GLU A 25 -2.93 4.29 8.84
CA GLU A 25 -2.24 4.96 9.95
C GLU A 25 -0.72 4.91 9.85
N LEU A 26 -0.17 3.99 9.04
CA LEU A 26 1.27 3.92 8.78
C LEU A 26 1.70 4.84 7.62
N LEU A 27 0.75 5.38 6.85
CA LEU A 27 1.06 6.09 5.62
C LEU A 27 1.75 7.45 5.88
N GLY A 28 3.02 7.55 5.48
CA GLY A 28 3.88 8.70 5.74
C GLY A 28 4.73 8.57 7.01
N GLU A 29 4.57 7.49 7.77
CA GLU A 29 5.38 7.21 8.96
C GLU A 29 6.81 6.78 8.59
N LYS A 30 7.72 7.02 9.54
CA LYS A 30 9.12 6.63 9.48
C LYS A 30 9.45 5.74 10.67
N PHE A 31 10.14 4.64 10.41
CA PHE A 31 10.57 3.67 11.40
C PHE A 31 12.08 3.58 11.37
N GLU A 32 12.70 3.71 12.54
CA GLU A 32 14.15 3.75 12.70
C GLU A 32 14.55 2.78 13.82
N GLU A 33 15.36 1.78 13.48
CA GLU A 33 15.89 0.80 14.43
C GLU A 33 17.37 0.53 14.10
N GLY A 34 18.27 1.17 14.86
CA GLY A 34 19.71 1.11 14.61
C GLY A 34 20.06 1.67 13.24
N GLU A 35 20.63 0.83 12.36
CA GLU A 35 20.96 1.22 10.98
C GLU A 35 19.75 1.13 10.03
N PHE A 36 18.66 0.50 10.46
CA PHE A 36 17.49 0.27 9.63
C PHE A 36 16.56 1.48 9.64
N HIS A 37 16.35 2.08 8.46
CA HIS A 37 15.49 3.24 8.27
C HIS A 37 14.48 2.96 7.16
N ILE A 38 13.19 2.93 7.48
CA ILE A 38 12.09 2.75 6.52
C ILE A 38 11.15 3.95 6.56
N GLU A 39 10.72 4.39 5.38
CA GLU A 39 9.66 5.39 5.22
C GLU A 39 8.51 4.79 4.39
N VAL A 40 7.29 4.87 4.92
CA VAL A 40 6.07 4.43 4.22
C VAL A 40 5.61 5.55 3.29
N LYS A 41 6.33 5.73 2.18
CA LYS A 41 6.13 6.85 1.26
C LYS A 41 4.74 6.84 0.63
N LYS A 42 4.03 7.98 0.71
CA LYS A 42 2.74 8.20 0.04
C LYS A 42 2.81 7.89 -1.46
N ASP A 43 3.85 8.39 -2.12
CA ASP A 43 4.04 8.17 -3.56
C ASP A 43 4.29 6.70 -3.90
N PHE A 44 4.69 5.84 -2.94
CA PHE A 44 4.80 4.41 -3.20
C PHE A 44 3.48 3.67 -2.92
N TYR A 45 2.89 3.89 -1.75
CA TYR A 45 1.78 3.07 -1.23
C TYR A 45 0.38 3.60 -1.54
N TYR A 46 0.22 4.87 -1.93
CA TYR A 46 -1.08 5.51 -1.96
C TYR A 46 -1.50 6.03 -3.34
N GLU A 47 -2.64 5.52 -3.80
CA GLU A 47 -3.46 6.08 -4.86
C GLU A 47 -4.91 6.25 -4.37
N SER A 48 -5.41 5.31 -3.56
CA SER A 48 -6.71 5.41 -2.89
C SER A 48 -6.77 4.60 -1.59
N TYR A 49 -7.77 4.89 -0.74
CA TYR A 49 -8.14 4.00 0.35
C TYR A 49 -9.20 3.00 -0.11
N VAL A 50 -9.02 1.72 0.23
CA VAL A 50 -9.87 0.64 -0.26
C VAL A 50 -10.51 -0.18 0.86
N SER A 51 -11.54 -0.95 0.50
CA SER A 51 -12.13 -1.96 1.38
C SER A 51 -11.33 -3.27 1.31
N ASP A 52 -11.45 -4.12 2.33
CA ASP A 52 -10.84 -5.45 2.36
C ASP A 52 -11.24 -6.29 1.15
N LYS A 53 -12.51 -6.21 0.73
CA LYS A 53 -13.01 -6.90 -0.48
C LYS A 53 -12.29 -6.42 -1.74
N THR A 54 -12.10 -5.10 -1.88
CA THR A 54 -11.38 -4.52 -3.02
C THR A 54 -9.92 -4.94 -2.99
N PHE A 55 -9.27 -4.89 -1.83
CA PHE A 55 -7.87 -5.31 -1.65
C PHE A 55 -7.66 -6.80 -1.97
N LEU A 56 -8.53 -7.68 -1.48
CA LEU A 56 -8.51 -9.12 -1.81
C LEU A 56 -8.65 -9.37 -3.31
N ASN A 57 -9.47 -8.57 -4.01
CA ASN A 57 -9.63 -8.70 -5.45
C ASN A 57 -8.41 -8.18 -6.22
N SER A 58 -7.74 -7.12 -5.76
CA SER A 58 -6.51 -6.64 -6.39
C SER A 58 -5.35 -7.61 -6.22
N MET A 59 -5.26 -8.33 -5.09
CA MET A 59 -4.21 -9.34 -4.92
C MET A 59 -4.31 -10.48 -5.94
N LYS A 60 -5.51 -10.77 -6.48
CA LYS A 60 -5.70 -11.82 -7.50
C LYS A 60 -5.17 -11.45 -8.89
N ILE A 61 -4.88 -10.17 -9.14
CA ILE A 61 -4.37 -9.68 -10.42
C ILE A 61 -2.87 -9.41 -10.41
N ALA A 62 -2.21 -9.57 -9.26
CA ALA A 62 -0.76 -9.61 -9.13
C ALA A 62 -0.34 -11.07 -8.93
N THR A 63 0.49 -11.60 -9.84
CA THR A 63 0.98 -12.99 -9.86
C THR A 63 2.43 -13.01 -10.29
#